data_AF-A0A8J8B662-F1
#
_entry.id   AF-A0A8J8B662-F1
#
_cell.length_a   1.000
_cell.length_b   1.000
_cell.length_c   1.000
_cell.angle_alpha   90.00
_cell.angle_beta   90.00
_cell.angle_gamma   90.00
#
_symmetry.space_group_name_H-M   'P 1'
#
loop_
_entity.id
_entity.type
_entity.pdbx_description
1 polymer ?
#
loop_
_entity_poly.entity_id
_entity_poly.type
_entity_poly.pdbx_seq_one_letter_code
_entity_poly.pdbx_strand_id
1 'polypeptide(L)' 'MLEAERTSELAHALYRAQGDRAEAFAARRERESTDSREAENWRVVRAAIRRIRGANQG' A
#
# COMPACT_ATOMS: atom_id res chain seq x y z
N MET A 1 5.11 -4.57 11.89
CA MET A 1 5.00 -5.41 10.69
C MET A 1 3.61 -6.04 10.69
N LEU A 2 2.77 -5.61 9.75
CA LEU A 2 1.55 -6.31 9.37
C LEU A 2 1.93 -7.68 8.79
N GLU A 3 1.10 -8.69 9.03
CA GLU A 3 1.24 -9.99 8.37
C GLU A 3 1.07 -9.82 6.85
N ALA A 4 1.76 -10.63 6.06
CA ALA A 4 1.79 -10.48 4.60
C ALA A 4 0.39 -10.60 3.97
N GLU A 5 -0.46 -11.47 4.52
CA GLU A 5 -1.84 -11.67 4.09
C GLU A 5 -2.70 -10.42 4.35
N ARG A 6 -2.66 -9.88 5.57
CA ARG A 6 -3.33 -8.62 5.93
C ARG A 6 -2.85 -7.43 5.09
N THR A 7 -1.58 -7.43 4.70
CA THR A 7 -1.01 -6.38 3.85
C THR A 7 -1.55 -6.45 2.42
N SER A 8 -1.69 -7.65 1.88
CA SER A 8 -2.29 -7.87 0.56
C SER A 8 -3.76 -7.45 0.54
N GLU A 9 -4.54 -7.88 1.54
CA GLU A 9 -5.95 -7.50 1.68
C GLU A 9 -6.15 -5.98 1.76
N LEU A 10 -5.33 -5.30 2.58
CA LEU A 10 -5.37 -3.85 2.71
C LEU A 10 -5.01 -3.15 1.39
N ALA A 11 -3.98 -3.63 0.69
CA ALA A 11 -3.58 -3.08 -0.62
C ALA A 11 -4.69 -3.24 -1.67
N HIS A 12 -5.33 -4.41 -1.73
CA HIS A 12 -6.47 -4.65 -2.62
C HIS A 12 -7.68 -3.79 -2.23
N ALA A 13 -7.98 -3.63 -0.94
CA ALA A 13 -9.08 -2.78 -0.48
C ALA A 13 -8.84 -1.31 -0.83
N LEU A 14 -7.63 -0.79 -0.57
CA LEU A 14 -7.25 0.58 -0.93
C LEU A 14 -7.30 0.82 -2.44
N TYR A 15 -6.77 -0.11 -3.23
CA TYR A 15 -6.79 0.00 -4.69
C TYR A 15 -8.20 -0.08 -5.26
N ARG A 16 -9.08 -0.95 -4.74
CA ARG A 16 -10.50 -0.97 -5.15
C ARG A 16 -11.24 0.32 -4.80
N ALA A 17 -10.93 0.92 -3.65
CA ALA A 17 -11.60 2.13 -3.20
C ALA A 17 -11.09 3.41 -3.89
N GLN A 18 -9.79 3.49 -4.19
CA GLN A 18 -9.13 4.74 -4.61
C GLN A 18 -8.44 4.65 -5.98
N GLY A 19 -8.36 3.46 -6.58
CA GLY A 19 -7.65 3.21 -7.84
C GLY A 19 -6.19 3.64 -7.75
N ASP A 20 -5.74 4.38 -8.76
CA ASP A 20 -4.36 4.87 -8.86
C ASP A 20 -3.94 5.79 -7.70
N ARG A 21 -4.90 6.42 -7.00
CA ARG A 21 -4.61 7.27 -5.84
C ARG A 21 -4.15 6.47 -4.62
N ALA A 22 -4.43 5.17 -4.58
CA ALA A 22 -4.04 4.30 -3.47
C ALA A 22 -2.52 4.27 -3.25
N GLU A 23 -1.72 4.29 -4.33
CA GLU A 23 -0.26 4.32 -4.21
C GLU A 23 0.21 5.65 -3.60
N ALA A 24 -0.35 6.78 -4.07
CA ALA A 24 -0.01 8.10 -3.56
C ALA A 24 -0.40 8.26 -2.08
N PHE A 25 -1.55 7.71 -1.68
CA PHE A 25 -1.99 7.66 -0.30
C PHE A 25 -1.01 6.87 0.57
N ALA A 26 -0.64 5.65 0.16
CA ALA A 26 0.32 4.83 0.89
C ALA A 26 1.70 5.50 0.98
N ALA A 27 2.17 6.14 -0.10
CA ALA A 27 3.42 6.91 -0.12
C ALA A 27 3.38 8.14 0.79
N ARG A 28 2.22 8.79 0.92
CA ARG A 28 2.04 9.92 1.83
C ARG A 28 2.09 9.46 3.28
N ARG A 29 1.36 8.39 3.62
CA ARG A 29 1.35 7.80 4.97
C ARG A 29 2.73 7.30 5.38
N GLU A 30 3.45 6.65 4.46
CA GLU A 30 4.86 6.24 4.66
C GLU A 30 5.75 7.41 5.11
N ARG A 31 5.58 8.60 4.51
CA ARG A 31 6.36 9.81 4.84
C ARG A 31 5.89 10.54 6.09
N GLU A 32 4.58 10.54 6.34
CA GLU A 32 3.97 11.24 7.48
C GLU A 32 4.02 10.42 8.77
N SER A 33 4.26 9.11 8.69
CA SER A 33 4.41 8.25 9.86
C SER A 33 5.67 8.60 10.65
N THR A 34 5.47 8.95 11.92
CA THR A 34 6.55 9.17 12.90
C THR A 34 7.03 7.86 13.54
N ASP A 35 6.24 6.79 13.43
CA ASP A 35 6.61 5.43 13.86
C ASP A 35 7.24 4.67 12.70
N SER A 36 8.49 4.20 12.90
CA SER A 36 9.24 3.42 11.92
C SER A 36 8.52 2.12 11.53
N ARG A 37 7.77 1.50 12.44
CA ARG A 37 6.96 0.31 12.18
C ARG A 37 5.75 0.62 11.32
N GLU A 38 5.13 1.79 11.50
CA GLU A 38 4.01 2.23 10.68
C GLU A 38 4.49 2.62 9.28
N ALA A 39 5.60 3.37 9.18
CA ALA A 39 6.23 3.71 7.91
C ALA A 39 6.60 2.44 7.11
N GLU A 40 7.18 1.44 7.77
CA GLU A 40 7.49 0.15 7.14
C GLU A 40 6.22 -0.57 6.66
N ASN A 41 5.15 -0.58 7.46
CA ASN A 41 3.88 -1.16 7.03
C ASN A 41 3.34 -0.47 5.76
N TRP A 42 3.37 0.87 5.71
CA TRP A 42 2.93 1.63 4.53
C TRP A 42 3.82 1.40 3.31
N ARG A 43 5.12 1.23 3.50
CA ARG A 43 6.07 0.84 2.44
C ARG A 43 5.69 -0.50 1.82
N VAL A 44 5.36 -1.51 2.64
CA VAL A 44 4.94 -2.84 2.14
C VAL A 44 3.59 -2.76 1.43
N VAL A 45 2.61 -2.03 1.97
CA VAL A 45 1.31 -1.79 1.32
C VAL A 45 1.49 -1.13 -0.04
N ARG A 46 2.31 -0.08 -0.13
CA ARG A 46 2.62 0.61 -1.39
C ARG A 46 3.24 -0.32 -2.43
N ALA A 47 4.16 -1.19 -2.01
CA ALA A 47 4.77 -2.19 -2.89
C ALA A 47 3.75 -3.23 -3.40
N ALA A 48 2.76 -3.61 -2.59
CA ALA A 48 1.66 -4.46 -3.04
C ALA A 48 0.74 -3.75 -4.05
N ILE A 49 0.37 -2.49 -3.79
CA ILE A 49 -0.45 -1.68 -4.73
C ILE A 49 0.24 -1.54 -6.10
N ARG A 50 1.56 -1.32 -6.13
CA ARG A 50 2.34 -1.27 -7.37
C ARG A 50 2.24 -2.57 -8.18
N ARG A 51 2.32 -3.72 -7.52
CA ARG A 51 2.18 -5.03 -8.16
C ARG A 51 0.78 -5.21 -8.75
N ILE A 52 -0.27 -4.80 -8.01
CA ILE A 52 -1.65 -4.83 -8.50
C ILE A 52 -1.80 -3.96 -9.75
N ARG A 53 -1.30 -2.71 -9.72
CA ARG A 53 -1.38 -1.82 -10.89
C ARG A 53 -0.62 -2.38 -12.09
N GLY A 54 0.59 -2.90 -11.86
CA GLY A 54 1.39 -3.54 -12.92
C GLY A 54 0.69 -4.74 -13.56
N ALA A 55 0.00 -5.56 -12.76
CA ALA A 55 -0.80 -6.68 -13.26
C ALA A 55 -2.03 -6.25 -14.08
N ASN A 56 -2.57 -5.04 -13.80
CA ASN A 56 -3.73 -4.49 -14.51
C ASN A 56 -3.37 -3.64 -15.74
N GLN A 57 -2.08 -3.37 -15.98
CA GLN A 57 -1.57 -2.58 -17.11
C GLN A 57 -0.95 -3.46 -18.22
N GLY A 58 -1.20 -4.78 -18.17
CA GLY A 58 -0.78 -5.76 -19.19
C GLY A 58 -1.81 -5.96 -20.29
#